data_AF-A0AAD4CZ42-F1
#
_entry.id   AF-A0AAD4CZ42-F1
#
_cell.length_a   1.000
_cell.length_b   1.000
_cell.length_c   1.000
_cell.angle_alpha   90.00
_cell.angle_beta   90.00
_cell.angle_gamma   90.00
#
_symmetry.space_group_name_H-M   'P 1'
#
loop_
_entity.id
_entity.type
_entity.pdbx_description
1 polymer ?
#
loop_
_entity_poly.entity_id
_entity_poly.type
_entity_poly.pdbx_seq_one_letter_code
_entity_poly.pdbx_strand_id
1 'polypeptide(L)'
;MATATDGEFAGASFSGGACENLDGEGNILTGKRLDDAGGLQLRIDGKWPSSTLRRGGNTTPCDLASLRTRRRDVSSLNGRTKAQAKMEYIVLEKHQDILTTLGGTIGLLPNGARILDQLGIYEAIEDVACPVTVAHTTFPDGFVFRDDYPAAIHERKVRVPSVDPHSTQPDPSVVQCALKPRHGQNRTEGDEDCDVVVGADGVHSVVRSQMWQLANTVHPGLVSEEEQRNMRAEYSCVFGMASPIEGINAGEQLIACHDDTAILVFPEKNDCIGWALIQKLDKPCIYPNMPRFSPKQTIAMGQAAADLPVYRKIRFGDLWARTATRQSTVLEEGLLQTWHHGRIVCVGDSMTPNIAQGANTGIEGAAALANVLLRIGRIPNPSEAEIAPLLQTYAECHQNRLRHIHAISHAATRGHTRSGWFQKLAGRYIYPVTPNAVLGLLGGIFEGAPCLEYVPLPARCQGGWDKKTHSYHMAELVGGILVIGLALLVACCFVTSQPRQM
;
A
#
# COMPACT_ATOMS: atom_id res chain seq x y z
N MET A 1 14.99 -48.85 24.95
CA MET A 1 14.10 -49.41 25.98
C MET A 1 13.46 -48.23 26.69
N ALA A 2 12.12 -48.20 26.67
CA ALA A 2 11.19 -47.48 27.56
C ALA A 2 11.36 -45.96 27.77
N THR A 3 10.33 -45.11 27.82
CA THR A 3 8.98 -44.98 27.23
C THR A 3 8.47 -43.62 27.73
N ALA A 4 7.62 -42.98 26.93
CA ALA A 4 6.85 -41.75 27.13
C ALA A 4 6.47 -41.31 28.56
N THR A 5 6.34 -39.99 28.74
CA THR A 5 5.13 -39.38 29.33
C THR A 5 4.91 -37.97 28.79
N ASP A 6 3.67 -37.71 28.42
CA ASP A 6 3.09 -36.45 27.92
C ASP A 6 3.09 -35.33 28.96
N GLY A 7 3.07 -34.09 28.46
CA GLY A 7 2.82 -32.88 29.24
C GLY A 7 2.33 -31.74 28.35
N GLU A 8 1.01 -31.70 28.13
CA GLU A 8 0.29 -30.47 27.75
C GLU A 8 0.35 -29.45 28.89
N PHE A 9 0.70 -28.18 28.62
CA PHE A 9 0.23 -26.96 29.31
C PHE A 9 0.69 -25.76 28.43
N ALA A 10 -0.22 -25.04 27.77
CA ALA A 10 -1.00 -23.90 28.27
C ALA A 10 -0.28 -22.56 28.11
N GLY A 11 -1.04 -21.56 27.66
CA GLY A 11 -0.56 -20.33 27.05
C GLY A 11 0.28 -19.42 27.94
N ALA A 12 1.24 -18.75 27.32
CA ALA A 12 1.94 -17.61 27.88
C ALA A 12 1.18 -16.32 27.52
N SER A 13 0.30 -15.90 28.42
CA SER A 13 -0.11 -14.52 28.59
C SER A 13 1.04 -13.72 29.20
N PHE A 14 1.44 -12.60 28.59
CA PHE A 14 2.20 -11.56 29.28
C PHE A 14 1.47 -10.22 29.20
N SER A 15 1.04 -9.82 30.38
CA SER A 15 0.47 -8.53 30.76
C SER A 15 1.51 -7.41 30.66
N GLY A 16 1.20 -6.35 29.90
CA GLY A 16 1.79 -5.03 30.09
C GLY A 16 1.02 -4.30 31.17
N GLY A 17 1.69 -3.96 32.28
CA GLY A 17 1.08 -3.30 33.42
C GLY A 17 0.78 -1.82 33.16
N ALA A 18 -0.43 -1.40 33.51
CA ALA A 18 -0.72 -0.09 34.05
C ALA A 18 -1.33 -0.32 35.44
N CYS A 19 -0.81 0.38 36.45
CA CYS A 19 -1.22 0.26 37.85
C CYS A 19 -2.70 0.62 38.05
N GLU A 20 -3.47 -0.28 38.66
CA GLU A 20 -4.76 0.05 39.28
C GLU A 20 -4.70 -0.29 40.78
N ASN A 21 -5.00 0.70 41.62
CA ASN A 21 -5.20 0.53 43.05
C ASN A 21 -6.57 -0.15 43.28
N LEU A 22 -6.58 -1.36 43.87
CA LEU A 22 -7.78 -2.05 44.35
C LEU A 22 -7.76 -2.07 45.89
N ASP A 23 -8.93 -1.91 46.53
CA ASP A 23 -9.10 -2.15 47.96
C ASP A 23 -9.46 -3.62 48.25
N GLY A 24 -9.17 -4.04 49.48
CA GLY A 24 -9.00 -5.44 49.89
C GLY A 24 -10.23 -6.35 49.90
N GLU A 25 -11.34 -5.96 49.26
CA GLU A 25 -12.54 -6.82 49.16
C GLU A 25 -13.10 -6.96 47.73
N GLY A 26 -12.41 -6.49 46.70
CA GLY A 26 -12.66 -6.93 45.31
C GLY A 26 -14.03 -6.53 44.72
N ASN A 27 -14.58 -5.39 45.10
CA ASN A 27 -15.79 -4.84 44.49
C ASN A 27 -15.47 -3.68 43.52
N ILE A 28 -16.06 -3.70 42.32
CA ILE A 28 -15.96 -2.62 41.33
C ILE A 28 -16.90 -1.48 41.73
N LEU A 29 -16.34 -0.33 42.15
CA LEU A 29 -17.09 0.89 42.40
C LEU A 29 -17.49 1.55 41.07
N THR A 30 -18.78 1.49 40.73
CA THR A 30 -19.39 2.36 39.70
C THR A 30 -19.59 3.76 40.26
N GLY A 31 -18.97 4.79 39.66
CA GLY A 31 -19.42 6.17 39.84
C GLY A 31 -18.46 7.31 39.47
N LYS A 32 -18.90 8.11 38.48
CA LYS A 32 -18.56 9.52 38.17
C LYS A 32 -17.23 9.88 37.49
N ARG A 33 -17.35 10.06 36.16
CA ARG A 33 -17.05 11.27 35.35
C ARG A 33 -15.95 12.20 35.88
N LEU A 34 -14.84 12.24 35.15
CA LEU A 34 -14.02 13.43 34.93
C LEU A 34 -13.56 13.40 33.47
N ASP A 35 -14.03 14.41 32.76
CA ASP A 35 -13.72 14.74 31.37
C ASP A 35 -12.30 15.34 31.36
N ASP A 36 -11.43 14.94 30.41
CA ASP A 36 -10.21 15.64 29.91
C ASP A 36 -9.11 14.65 29.41
N ALA A 37 -9.35 14.03 28.26
CA ALA A 37 -8.30 13.48 27.38
C ALA A 37 -8.89 13.32 25.96
N GLY A 38 -8.45 14.16 25.03
CA GLY A 38 -8.97 14.27 23.66
C GLY A 38 -8.66 13.09 22.74
N GLY A 39 -9.13 11.89 23.08
CA GLY A 39 -9.17 10.73 22.19
C GLY A 39 -10.59 10.49 21.67
N LEU A 40 -10.79 10.58 20.35
CA LEU A 40 -12.07 10.23 19.72
C LEU A 40 -12.24 8.69 19.74
N GLN A 41 -12.92 8.15 20.76
CA GLN A 41 -13.38 6.76 20.73
C GLN A 41 -14.66 6.64 19.89
N LEU A 42 -14.56 6.04 18.71
CA LEU A 42 -15.73 5.54 17.97
C LEU A 42 -16.25 4.27 18.65
N ARG A 43 -17.19 4.47 19.58
CA ARG A 43 -17.93 3.39 20.25
C ARG A 43 -19.03 2.87 19.32
N ILE A 44 -18.84 1.68 18.75
CA ILE A 44 -19.92 0.95 18.07
C ILE A 44 -20.62 0.09 19.13
N ASP A 45 -21.73 0.58 19.67
CA ASP A 45 -22.55 -0.18 20.63
C ASP A 45 -23.27 -1.34 19.94
N GLY A 46 -22.70 -2.55 20.06
CA GLY A 46 -23.38 -3.82 19.78
C GLY A 46 -23.42 -4.67 21.05
N LYS A 47 -24.61 -4.84 21.65
CA LYS A 47 -24.82 -5.75 22.78
C LYS A 47 -24.55 -7.20 22.36
N TRP A 48 -23.61 -7.87 23.02
CA TRP A 48 -23.39 -9.31 22.92
C TRP A 48 -24.42 -10.09 23.76
N PRO A 49 -25.15 -11.08 23.21
CA PRO A 49 -25.82 -12.08 24.02
C PRO A 49 -24.81 -13.12 24.49
N SER A 50 -24.60 -13.17 25.80
CA SER A 50 -23.79 -14.16 26.50
C SER A 50 -24.53 -15.50 26.61
N SER A 51 -24.56 -16.33 25.56
CA SER A 51 -24.86 -17.76 25.69
C SER A 51 -24.78 -18.54 24.36
N THR A 52 -23.61 -19.09 24.00
CA THR A 52 -23.51 -20.45 23.39
C THR A 52 -22.05 -20.89 23.27
N LEU A 53 -21.51 -21.44 24.36
CA LEU A 53 -20.35 -22.32 24.33
C LEU A 53 -20.87 -23.75 24.32
N ARG A 54 -20.68 -24.49 23.22
CA ARG A 54 -20.66 -25.96 23.24
C ARG A 54 -19.36 -26.44 22.59
N ARG A 55 -18.57 -27.13 23.41
CA ARG A 55 -17.39 -27.93 23.01
C ARG A 55 -17.85 -29.13 22.18
N GLY A 56 -17.13 -29.45 21.10
CA GLY A 56 -17.10 -30.80 20.56
C GLY A 56 -16.64 -30.88 19.09
N GLY A 57 -15.50 -31.54 18.86
CA GLY A 57 -15.21 -32.24 17.60
C GLY A 57 -14.06 -31.67 16.78
N ASN A 58 -13.02 -32.48 16.58
CA ASN A 58 -11.85 -32.21 15.74
C ASN A 58 -12.23 -31.86 14.29
N THR A 59 -12.11 -30.58 13.94
CA THR A 59 -11.94 -30.09 12.56
C THR A 59 -10.93 -28.93 12.61
N THR A 60 -9.99 -28.94 11.68
CA THR A 60 -8.97 -27.90 11.49
C THR A 60 -9.61 -26.50 11.37
N PRO A 61 -9.14 -25.48 12.10
CA PRO A 61 -9.76 -24.15 12.06
C PRO A 61 -9.32 -23.38 10.81
N CYS A 62 -10.19 -23.38 9.78
CA CYS A 62 -10.28 -22.29 8.82
C CYS A 62 -11.36 -21.33 9.33
N ASP A 63 -11.07 -20.59 10.40
CA ASP A 63 -12.03 -19.62 10.95
C ASP A 63 -11.95 -18.31 10.17
N LEU A 64 -12.72 -18.23 9.07
CA LEU A 64 -13.10 -16.97 8.44
C LEU A 64 -14.17 -16.31 9.33
N ALA A 65 -13.81 -15.24 10.03
CA ALA A 65 -14.78 -14.44 10.77
C ALA A 65 -15.53 -13.52 9.79
N SER A 66 -16.78 -13.85 9.44
CA SER A 66 -17.61 -12.98 8.59
C SER A 66 -18.08 -11.75 9.38
N LEU A 67 -17.63 -10.54 9.03
CA LEU A 67 -18.21 -9.31 9.57
C LEU A 67 -19.48 -8.97 8.77
N ARG A 68 -20.66 -9.31 9.31
CA ARG A 68 -21.96 -9.00 8.69
C ARG A 68 -22.46 -7.63 9.13
N THR A 69 -22.27 -6.60 8.32
CA THR A 69 -22.99 -5.33 8.48
C THR A 69 -24.30 -5.37 7.68
N ARG A 70 -25.43 -5.64 8.36
CA ARG A 70 -26.77 -5.46 7.77
C ARG A 70 -27.19 -3.98 7.86
N ARG A 71 -27.77 -3.47 6.76
CA ARG A 71 -28.38 -2.14 6.52
C ARG A 71 -28.88 -1.39 7.77
N ARG A 72 -28.71 -0.06 7.76
CA ARG A 72 -29.69 0.88 8.34
C ARG A 72 -30.40 1.63 7.21
N ASP A 73 -31.73 1.57 7.21
CA ASP A 73 -32.58 2.46 6.42
C ASP A 73 -32.43 3.90 6.93
N VAL A 74 -32.14 4.83 6.03
CA VAL A 74 -32.31 6.27 6.29
C VAL A 74 -33.33 6.79 5.31
N SER A 75 -34.61 6.64 5.67
CA SER A 75 -35.75 7.21 4.98
C SER A 75 -36.38 8.34 5.81
N SER A 76 -35.58 9.32 6.23
CA SER A 76 -36.10 10.67 6.51
C SER A 76 -34.95 11.65 6.68
N LEU A 77 -34.69 12.47 5.67
CA LEU A 77 -34.19 13.84 5.83
C LEU A 77 -34.32 14.53 4.46
N ASN A 78 -35.43 15.27 4.35
CA ASN A 78 -35.70 16.38 3.45
C ASN A 78 -35.04 16.38 2.05
N GLY A 79 -35.88 16.06 1.06
CA GLY A 79 -36.07 16.85 -0.17
C GLY A 79 -34.81 17.32 -0.91
N ARG A 80 -34.54 16.65 -2.04
CA ARG A 80 -33.56 16.97 -3.10
C ARG A 80 -32.17 16.38 -2.90
N THR A 81 -32.07 15.06 -3.03
CA THR A 81 -30.80 14.38 -3.26
C THR A 81 -30.93 13.48 -4.48
N LYS A 82 -30.06 13.70 -5.47
CA LYS A 82 -29.88 12.84 -6.64
C LYS A 82 -29.74 11.40 -6.14
N ALA A 83 -30.46 10.47 -6.76
CA ALA A 83 -30.38 9.06 -6.45
C ALA A 83 -28.92 8.58 -6.57
N GLN A 84 -28.23 8.44 -5.42
CA GLN A 84 -27.02 7.63 -5.35
C GLN A 84 -27.46 6.18 -5.58
N ALA A 85 -26.86 5.54 -6.57
CA ALA A 85 -27.15 4.14 -6.86
C ALA A 85 -26.68 3.30 -5.67
N LYS A 86 -27.64 2.69 -4.98
CA LYS A 86 -27.37 1.80 -3.85
C LYS A 86 -26.94 0.44 -4.40
N MET A 87 -25.71 0.03 -4.13
CA MET A 87 -25.29 -1.36 -4.30
C MET A 87 -25.35 -2.09 -2.98
N GLU A 88 -25.77 -3.35 -3.04
CA GLU A 88 -25.65 -4.26 -1.92
C GLU A 88 -24.28 -4.94 -1.98
N TYR A 89 -23.61 -5.03 -0.83
CA TYR A 89 -22.28 -5.62 -0.75
C TYR A 89 -22.11 -6.41 0.54
N ILE A 90 -21.23 -7.40 0.48
CA ILE A 90 -20.82 -8.22 1.62
C ILE A 90 -19.29 -8.26 1.65
N VAL A 91 -18.71 -7.74 2.73
CA VAL A 91 -17.26 -7.78 2.97
C VAL A 91 -16.91 -9.04 3.76
N LEU A 92 -15.95 -9.81 3.27
CA LEU A 92 -15.36 -10.95 3.99
C LEU A 92 -13.91 -10.64 4.33
N GLU A 93 -13.61 -10.56 5.62
CA GLU A 93 -12.26 -10.29 6.15
C GLU A 93 -11.77 -11.51 6.94
N LYS A 94 -10.52 -11.91 6.74
CA LYS A 94 -9.93 -13.06 7.42
C LYS A 94 -9.48 -12.71 8.84
N HIS A 95 -9.16 -11.45 9.10
CA HIS A 95 -8.74 -10.98 10.41
C HIS A 95 -9.95 -10.68 11.30
N GLN A 96 -9.86 -11.09 12.57
CA GLN A 96 -10.92 -10.83 13.55
C GLN A 96 -11.04 -9.34 13.91
N ASP A 97 -9.96 -8.57 13.76
CA ASP A 97 -9.90 -7.13 14.01
C ASP A 97 -9.27 -6.39 12.82
N ILE A 98 -10.05 -5.49 12.22
CA ILE A 98 -9.67 -4.63 11.10
C ILE A 98 -8.67 -3.52 11.50
N LEU A 99 -8.48 -3.28 12.80
CA LEU A 99 -7.59 -2.25 13.34
C LEU A 99 -6.20 -2.77 13.70
N THR A 100 -5.93 -4.07 13.51
CA THR A 100 -4.65 -4.67 13.86
C THR A 100 -3.51 -3.93 13.14
N THR A 101 -2.75 -3.13 13.89
CA THR A 101 -1.66 -2.33 13.32
C THR A 101 -0.49 -3.24 12.98
N LEU A 102 -0.33 -3.57 11.70
CA LEU A 102 0.74 -4.44 11.21
C LEU A 102 2.13 -3.77 11.22
N GLY A 103 2.23 -2.53 11.75
CA GLY A 103 3.51 -1.88 12.03
C GLY A 103 4.21 -1.28 10.81
N GLY A 104 3.46 -0.84 9.79
CA GLY A 104 3.99 -0.17 8.60
C GLY A 104 3.41 1.22 8.39
N THR A 105 4.21 2.12 7.83
CA THR A 105 3.79 3.47 7.42
C THR A 105 3.25 3.44 5.99
N ILE A 106 2.14 4.15 5.75
CA ILE A 106 1.54 4.31 4.42
C ILE A 106 1.77 5.74 3.95
N GLY A 107 2.46 5.90 2.81
CA GLY A 107 2.58 7.19 2.14
C GLY A 107 1.34 7.49 1.30
N LEU A 108 0.60 8.56 1.62
CA LEU A 108 -0.56 8.98 0.85
C LEU A 108 -0.17 10.05 -0.18
N LEU A 109 -0.37 9.74 -1.47
CA LEU A 109 0.05 10.58 -2.60
C LEU A 109 -1.17 11.18 -3.33
N PRO A 110 -1.01 12.21 -4.17
CA PRO A 110 -2.13 12.94 -4.78
C PRO A 110 -3.17 12.08 -5.50
N ASN A 111 -2.76 10.95 -6.08
CA ASN A 111 -3.64 10.03 -6.77
C ASN A 111 -4.57 9.24 -5.82
N GLY A 112 -4.06 8.72 -4.71
CA GLY A 112 -4.92 8.08 -3.70
C GLY A 112 -5.71 9.11 -2.89
N ALA A 113 -5.04 10.20 -2.47
CA ALA A 113 -5.61 11.25 -1.64
C ALA A 113 -6.91 11.84 -2.21
N ARG A 114 -6.94 12.15 -3.52
CA ARG A 114 -8.12 12.75 -4.17
C ARG A 114 -9.36 11.85 -4.07
N ILE A 115 -9.18 10.52 -4.09
CA ILE A 115 -10.27 9.56 -4.02
C ILE A 115 -10.79 9.48 -2.57
N LEU A 116 -9.88 9.44 -1.59
CA LEU A 116 -10.27 9.49 -0.17
C LEU A 116 -11.00 10.79 0.17
N ASP A 117 -10.68 11.87 -0.54
CA ASP A 117 -11.34 13.16 -0.43
C ASP A 117 -12.72 13.17 -1.10
N GLN A 118 -12.87 12.54 -2.29
CA GLN A 118 -14.19 12.27 -2.88
C GLN A 118 -15.08 11.43 -1.94
N LEU A 119 -14.47 10.54 -1.14
CA LEU A 119 -15.17 9.73 -0.14
C LEU A 119 -15.44 10.48 1.18
N GLY A 120 -14.96 11.73 1.33
CA GLY A 120 -15.19 12.55 2.51
C GLY A 120 -14.36 12.18 3.74
N ILE A 121 -13.34 11.33 3.61
CA ILE A 121 -12.52 10.85 4.73
C ILE A 121 -11.11 11.46 4.77
N TYR A 122 -10.72 12.22 3.76
CA TYR A 122 -9.37 12.78 3.66
C TYR A 122 -9.02 13.75 4.79
N GLU A 123 -9.96 14.60 5.23
CA GLU A 123 -9.71 15.58 6.31
C GLU A 123 -9.32 14.91 7.63
N ALA A 124 -10.07 13.86 8.02
CA ALA A 124 -9.75 13.08 9.20
C ALA A 124 -8.37 12.38 9.10
N ILE A 125 -7.95 11.98 7.90
CA ILE A 125 -6.61 11.42 7.65
C ILE A 125 -5.55 12.51 7.73
N GLU A 126 -5.82 13.69 7.18
CA GLU A 126 -4.90 14.83 7.17
C GLU A 126 -4.60 15.35 8.57
N ASP A 127 -5.60 15.34 9.46
CA ASP A 127 -5.45 15.72 10.87
C ASP A 127 -4.40 14.87 11.60
N VAL A 128 -4.36 13.57 11.32
CA VAL A 128 -3.44 12.61 11.95
C VAL A 128 -2.15 12.39 11.16
N ALA A 129 -2.13 12.68 9.86
CA ALA A 129 -0.98 12.46 8.99
C ALA A 129 0.13 13.48 9.24
N CYS A 130 1.38 13.07 8.99
CA CYS A 130 2.54 13.97 8.99
C CYS A 130 2.85 14.43 7.55
N PRO A 131 2.71 15.72 7.22
CA PRO A 131 3.10 16.22 5.91
C PRO A 131 4.62 16.13 5.71
N VAL A 132 5.04 15.40 4.68
CA VAL A 132 6.45 15.35 4.27
C VAL A 132 6.74 16.54 3.37
N THR A 133 7.75 17.33 3.72
CA THR A 133 8.12 18.56 3.00
C THR A 133 9.49 18.46 2.33
N VAL A 134 10.38 17.63 2.85
CA VAL A 134 11.75 17.48 2.35
C VAL A 134 12.17 16.02 2.32
N ALA A 135 12.92 15.63 1.30
CA ALA A 135 13.60 14.35 1.22
C ALA A 135 15.12 14.53 1.35
N HIS A 136 15.76 13.65 2.11
CA HIS A 136 17.21 13.54 2.26
C HIS A 136 17.67 12.17 1.76
N THR A 137 18.49 12.16 0.72
CA THR A 137 19.09 10.94 0.17
C THR A 137 20.55 10.85 0.57
N THR A 138 20.91 9.86 1.39
CA THR A 138 22.28 9.62 1.88
C THR A 138 22.96 8.53 1.04
N PHE A 139 24.25 8.68 0.77
CA PHE A 139 25.09 7.72 0.04
C PHE A 139 26.25 7.19 0.89
N PRO A 140 26.89 6.07 0.49
CA PRO A 140 27.93 5.42 1.30
C PRO A 140 29.20 6.25 1.51
N ASP A 141 29.46 7.22 0.62
CA ASP A 141 30.58 8.17 0.71
C ASP A 141 30.28 9.34 1.66
N GLY A 142 29.13 9.33 2.35
CA GLY A 142 28.69 10.39 3.24
C GLY A 142 28.05 11.58 2.52
N PHE A 143 27.94 11.55 1.19
CA PHE A 143 27.21 12.57 0.45
C PHE A 143 25.73 12.51 0.79
N VAL A 144 25.13 13.69 1.00
CA VAL A 144 23.70 13.84 1.27
C VAL A 144 23.13 14.80 0.23
N PHE A 145 22.14 14.32 -0.51
CA PHE A 145 21.33 15.12 -1.41
C PHE A 145 20.04 15.52 -0.72
N ARG A 146 19.68 16.79 -0.79
CA ARG A 146 18.41 17.32 -0.29
C ARG A 146 17.53 17.66 -1.49
N ASP A 147 16.27 17.25 -1.43
CA ASP A 147 15.27 17.53 -2.45
C ASP A 147 13.96 18.01 -1.79
N ASP A 148 13.40 19.12 -2.28
CA ASP A 148 12.17 19.71 -1.78
C ASP A 148 10.94 19.29 -2.63
N TYR A 149 11.09 18.25 -3.49
CA TYR A 149 9.98 17.69 -4.26
C TYR A 149 8.73 17.34 -3.42
N PRO A 150 8.81 16.87 -2.16
CA PRO A 150 7.60 16.56 -1.39
C PRO A 150 6.77 17.82 -1.09
N ALA A 151 7.42 18.94 -0.75
CA ALA A 151 6.77 20.23 -0.61
C ALA A 151 6.12 20.68 -1.93
N ALA A 152 6.83 20.54 -3.05
CA ALA A 152 6.28 20.88 -4.37
C ALA A 152 5.05 20.02 -4.75
N ILE A 153 5.00 18.75 -4.32
CA ILE A 153 3.80 17.90 -4.45
C ILE A 153 2.66 18.44 -3.58
N HIS A 154 2.95 18.84 -2.34
CA HIS A 154 1.95 19.36 -1.41
C HIS A 154 1.37 20.71 -1.87
N GLU A 155 2.21 21.66 -2.28
CA GLU A 155 1.80 22.99 -2.77
C GLU A 155 0.90 22.91 -4.01
N ARG A 156 1.17 21.96 -4.92
CA ARG A 156 0.34 21.72 -6.11
C ARG A 156 -1.06 21.16 -5.78
N LYS A 157 -1.32 20.73 -4.54
CA LYS A 157 -2.65 20.37 -4.03
C LYS A 157 -3.39 21.55 -3.37
N VAL A 158 -2.76 22.71 -3.16
CA VAL A 158 -3.37 23.82 -2.41
C VAL A 158 -3.59 25.00 -3.35
N ARG A 159 -4.70 24.95 -4.10
CA ARG A 159 -5.27 26.17 -4.69
C ARG A 159 -6.78 26.16 -4.53
N VAL A 160 -7.26 26.82 -3.48
CA VAL A 160 -8.69 27.03 -3.24
C VAL A 160 -8.97 28.53 -3.40
N PRO A 161 -9.80 28.96 -4.38
CA PRO A 161 -10.59 30.17 -4.19
C PRO A 161 -11.67 29.86 -3.15
N SER A 162 -11.80 30.70 -2.13
CA SER A 162 -12.76 30.58 -1.03
C SER A 162 -14.18 30.26 -1.52
N VAL A 163 -14.73 29.11 -1.10
CA VAL A 163 -16.16 28.78 -1.25
C VAL A 163 -16.66 28.14 0.06
N ASP A 164 -17.86 28.58 0.45
CA ASP A 164 -18.60 28.33 1.70
C ASP A 164 -18.79 26.83 2.04
N PRO A 165 -18.48 26.35 3.27
CA PRO A 165 -18.39 24.93 3.62
C PRO A 165 -19.73 24.23 3.95
N HIS A 166 -20.82 24.60 3.28
CA HIS A 166 -22.12 23.95 3.46
C HIS A 166 -22.66 23.34 2.17
N SER A 167 -22.03 22.25 1.71
CA SER A 167 -22.74 21.27 0.89
C SER A 167 -22.14 19.86 0.99
N THR A 168 -22.97 18.93 1.47
CA THR A 168 -22.89 17.47 1.30
C THR A 168 -21.68 16.74 1.91
N GLN A 169 -21.90 16.12 3.07
CA GLN A 169 -21.11 14.98 3.56
C GLN A 169 -21.45 13.72 2.72
N PRO A 170 -20.48 13.06 2.08
CA PRO A 170 -20.65 11.71 1.57
C PRO A 170 -20.64 10.70 2.73
N ASP A 171 -21.55 9.73 2.68
CA ASP A 171 -21.60 8.57 3.58
C ASP A 171 -20.46 7.59 3.23
N PRO A 172 -19.53 7.26 4.14
CA PRO A 172 -18.37 6.43 3.85
C PRO A 172 -18.74 4.93 3.85
N SER A 173 -19.44 4.48 2.80
CA SER A 173 -19.61 3.05 2.51
C SER A 173 -18.66 2.64 1.39
N VAL A 174 -17.41 2.31 1.73
CA VAL A 174 -16.45 1.75 0.76
C VAL A 174 -16.70 0.25 0.60
N VAL A 175 -16.76 -0.15 -0.66
CA VAL A 175 -17.12 -1.46 -1.18
C VAL A 175 -15.93 -2.41 -1.12
N GLN A 176 -16.14 -3.58 -0.52
CA GLN A 176 -15.29 -4.75 -0.71
C GLN A 176 -16.24 -5.96 -0.79
N CYS A 177 -16.30 -6.65 -1.93
CA CYS A 177 -17.25 -7.74 -2.19
C CYS A 177 -16.49 -9.02 -2.51
N ALA A 178 -16.68 -10.13 -1.80
CA ALA A 178 -16.20 -11.42 -2.27
C ALA A 178 -17.24 -12.52 -2.00
N LEU A 179 -17.41 -13.46 -2.94
CA LEU A 179 -17.77 -14.89 -2.75
C LEU A 179 -17.67 -15.69 -4.07
N LYS A 180 -17.53 -17.02 -4.02
CA LYS A 180 -17.23 -17.89 -5.19
C LYS A 180 -18.36 -17.97 -6.24
N PRO A 181 -18.06 -18.28 -7.51
CA PRO A 181 -19.06 -18.39 -8.57
C PRO A 181 -19.85 -19.71 -8.51
N ARG A 182 -21.08 -19.64 -9.00
CA ARG A 182 -22.01 -20.77 -9.14
C ARG A 182 -21.42 -21.86 -10.04
N HIS A 183 -20.90 -22.94 -9.47
CA HIS A 183 -21.12 -24.32 -9.94
C HIS A 183 -20.49 -25.36 -9.00
N GLY A 184 -21.31 -26.30 -8.50
CA GLY A 184 -20.86 -27.55 -7.87
C GLY A 184 -21.21 -27.68 -6.38
N GLN A 185 -22.01 -28.70 -6.07
CA GLN A 185 -22.55 -29.05 -4.76
C GLN A 185 -21.48 -29.12 -3.65
N ASN A 186 -21.51 -28.20 -2.68
CA ASN A 186 -21.27 -28.42 -1.24
C ASN A 186 -21.45 -27.09 -0.49
N ARG A 187 -22.61 -26.92 0.14
CA ARG A 187 -23.00 -25.72 0.91
C ARG A 187 -22.36 -25.72 2.30
N THR A 188 -21.63 -24.67 2.65
CA THR A 188 -21.26 -24.28 4.03
C THR A 188 -21.71 -22.85 4.31
N GLU A 189 -21.86 -22.45 5.58
CA GLU A 189 -22.29 -21.10 5.98
C GLU A 189 -21.46 -20.00 5.28
N GLY A 190 -22.13 -19.09 4.55
CA GLY A 190 -21.49 -18.08 3.68
C GLY A 190 -21.88 -18.17 2.20
N ASP A 191 -22.79 -19.07 1.81
CA ASP A 191 -23.26 -19.26 0.43
C ASP A 191 -24.36 -18.25 0.05
N GLU A 192 -23.99 -17.02 -0.35
CA GLU A 192 -24.92 -15.97 -0.79
C GLU A 192 -24.82 -15.75 -2.31
N ASP A 193 -25.97 -15.60 -2.98
CA ASP A 193 -26.03 -15.31 -4.42
C ASP A 193 -25.54 -13.87 -4.70
N CYS A 194 -24.46 -13.74 -5.48
CA CYS A 194 -23.85 -12.46 -5.84
C CYS A 194 -23.79 -12.29 -7.36
N ASP A 195 -24.03 -11.08 -7.87
CA ASP A 195 -23.90 -10.78 -9.31
C ASP A 195 -22.43 -10.72 -9.78
N VAL A 196 -21.55 -10.19 -8.92
CA VAL A 196 -20.12 -9.95 -9.19
C VAL A 196 -19.30 -10.27 -7.94
N VAL A 197 -18.10 -10.77 -8.16
CA VAL A 197 -17.13 -11.18 -7.13
C VAL A 197 -15.85 -10.36 -7.28
N VAL A 198 -15.39 -9.71 -6.21
CA VAL A 198 -14.18 -8.88 -6.22
C VAL A 198 -13.07 -9.46 -5.32
N GLY A 199 -11.98 -9.91 -5.94
CA GLY A 199 -10.76 -10.34 -5.24
C GLY A 199 -9.94 -9.14 -4.80
N ALA A 200 -10.05 -8.76 -3.53
CA ALA A 200 -9.23 -7.73 -2.87
C ALA A 200 -8.39 -8.32 -1.73
N ASP A 201 -8.02 -9.59 -1.84
CA ASP A 201 -7.39 -10.43 -0.82
C ASP A 201 -5.86 -10.51 -0.95
N GLY A 202 -5.26 -9.58 -1.70
CA GLY A 202 -3.83 -9.32 -1.75
C GLY A 202 -3.02 -10.23 -2.68
N VAL A 203 -1.69 -10.23 -2.48
CA VAL A 203 -0.73 -10.88 -3.38
C VAL A 203 -0.91 -12.40 -3.43
N HIS A 204 -1.41 -13.04 -2.37
CA HIS A 204 -1.71 -14.47 -2.34
C HIS A 204 -3.23 -14.74 -2.44
N SER A 205 -3.89 -14.05 -3.37
CA SER A 205 -5.33 -14.08 -3.57
C SER A 205 -5.88 -15.50 -3.84
N VAL A 206 -6.79 -15.93 -2.96
CA VAL A 206 -7.60 -17.14 -3.13
C VAL A 206 -8.61 -16.92 -4.26
N VAL A 207 -9.20 -15.73 -4.35
CA VAL A 207 -10.18 -15.39 -5.39
C VAL A 207 -9.54 -15.53 -6.77
N ARG A 208 -8.33 -15.01 -6.97
CA ARG A 208 -7.59 -15.11 -8.22
C ARG A 208 -7.26 -16.55 -8.58
N SER A 209 -6.79 -17.35 -7.63
CA SER A 209 -6.52 -18.77 -7.87
C SER A 209 -7.76 -19.53 -8.32
N GLN A 210 -8.91 -19.27 -7.70
CA GLN A 210 -10.19 -19.89 -8.10
C GLN A 210 -10.65 -19.39 -9.48
N MET A 211 -10.53 -18.09 -9.74
CA MET A 211 -10.85 -17.48 -11.04
C MET A 211 -10.04 -18.12 -12.17
N TRP A 212 -8.72 -18.30 -11.99
CA TRP A 212 -7.86 -18.94 -12.98
C TRP A 212 -8.19 -20.42 -13.19
N GLN A 213 -8.53 -21.15 -12.14
CA GLN A 213 -8.97 -22.55 -12.25
C GLN A 213 -10.24 -22.66 -13.11
N LEU A 214 -11.21 -21.78 -12.88
CA LEU A 214 -12.45 -21.75 -13.66
C LEU A 214 -12.21 -21.34 -15.11
N ALA A 215 -11.40 -20.30 -15.31
CA ALA A 215 -10.98 -19.85 -16.64
C ALA A 215 -10.40 -21.00 -17.47
N ASN A 216 -9.48 -21.78 -16.87
CA ASN A 216 -8.87 -22.93 -17.53
C ASN A 216 -9.80 -24.16 -17.64
N THR A 217 -10.86 -24.24 -16.83
CA THR A 217 -11.88 -25.29 -16.97
C THR A 217 -12.78 -25.02 -18.19
N VAL A 218 -13.19 -23.76 -18.39
CA VAL A 218 -14.05 -23.34 -19.50
C VAL A 218 -13.25 -23.21 -20.82
N HIS A 219 -12.07 -22.61 -20.75
CA HIS A 219 -11.17 -22.38 -21.87
C HIS A 219 -9.76 -22.88 -21.52
N PRO A 220 -9.45 -24.16 -21.79
CA PRO A 220 -8.14 -24.73 -21.49
C PRO A 220 -6.98 -23.90 -22.06
N GLY A 221 -6.07 -23.49 -21.19
CA GLY A 221 -4.88 -22.71 -21.55
C GLY A 221 -5.10 -21.19 -21.61
N LEU A 222 -6.28 -20.68 -21.26
CA LEU A 222 -6.54 -19.24 -21.20
C LEU A 222 -5.60 -18.52 -20.22
N VAL A 223 -5.32 -19.15 -19.06
CA VAL A 223 -4.32 -18.68 -18.09
C VAL A 223 -3.15 -19.64 -18.09
N SER A 224 -2.05 -19.24 -18.73
CA SER A 224 -0.86 -20.08 -18.90
C SER A 224 -0.11 -20.29 -17.58
N GLU A 225 0.66 -21.37 -17.48
CA GLU A 225 1.57 -21.57 -16.34
C GLU A 225 2.63 -20.46 -16.24
N GLU A 226 3.02 -19.88 -17.39
CA GLU A 226 3.93 -18.75 -17.44
C GLU A 226 3.33 -17.52 -16.76
N GLU A 227 2.07 -17.20 -17.04
CA GLU A 227 1.36 -16.11 -16.37
C GLU A 227 1.29 -16.36 -14.86
N GLN A 228 0.96 -17.59 -14.46
CA GLN A 228 0.90 -17.98 -13.04
C GLN A 228 2.25 -17.89 -12.33
N ARG A 229 3.37 -17.82 -13.06
CA ARG A 229 4.74 -17.68 -12.53
C ARG A 229 5.38 -16.33 -12.90
N ASN A 230 4.59 -15.38 -13.38
CA ASN A 230 5.10 -14.11 -13.90
C ASN A 230 5.59 -13.17 -12.80
N MET A 231 5.05 -13.27 -11.58
CA MET A 231 5.54 -12.50 -10.44
C MET A 231 6.82 -13.09 -9.86
N ARG A 232 7.78 -12.22 -9.57
CA ARG A 232 9.08 -12.56 -8.98
C ARG A 232 9.37 -11.65 -7.81
N ALA A 233 10.13 -12.13 -6.83
CA ALA A 233 10.67 -11.27 -5.79
C ALA A 233 12.20 -11.27 -5.89
N GLU A 234 12.79 -10.12 -6.20
CA GLU A 234 14.24 -9.91 -6.19
C GLU A 234 14.73 -9.23 -4.91
N TYR A 235 13.78 -8.67 -4.15
CA TYR A 235 14.05 -7.95 -2.91
C TYR A 235 13.21 -8.51 -1.77
N SER A 236 13.68 -8.25 -0.56
CA SER A 236 12.97 -8.43 0.68
C SER A 236 12.86 -7.09 1.41
N CYS A 237 11.91 -7.01 2.32
CA CYS A 237 11.68 -5.85 3.16
C CYS A 237 11.53 -6.31 4.61
N VAL A 238 12.27 -5.67 5.51
CA VAL A 238 12.00 -5.68 6.95
C VAL A 238 11.52 -4.29 7.33
N PHE A 239 10.43 -4.19 8.06
CA PHE A 239 9.85 -2.90 8.44
C PHE A 239 9.38 -2.90 9.89
N GLY A 240 9.26 -1.70 10.44
CA GLY A 240 8.77 -1.50 11.80
C GLY A 240 8.65 -0.03 12.18
N MET A 241 8.22 0.17 13.43
CA MET A 241 8.04 1.48 14.04
C MET A 241 9.01 1.63 15.20
N ALA A 242 9.93 2.59 15.10
CA ALA A 242 10.86 2.95 16.15
C ALA A 242 10.33 4.12 17.00
N SER A 243 10.68 4.14 18.29
CA SER A 243 10.56 5.35 19.12
C SER A 243 11.48 6.48 18.59
N PRO A 244 11.29 7.75 18.99
CA PRO A 244 12.03 8.89 18.45
C PRO A 244 13.54 8.74 18.58
N ILE A 245 14.25 9.35 17.65
CA ILE A 245 15.70 9.46 17.65
C ILE A 245 16.07 10.93 17.44
N GLU A 246 16.92 11.45 18.32
CA GLU A 246 17.44 12.81 18.21
C GLU A 246 18.11 13.02 16.84
N GLY A 247 17.70 14.07 16.13
CA GLY A 247 18.24 14.42 14.82
C GLY A 247 17.46 13.87 13.63
N ILE A 248 16.37 13.13 13.86
CA ILE A 248 15.34 12.79 12.87
C ILE A 248 14.08 13.59 13.20
N ASN A 249 13.62 14.43 12.28
CA ASN A 249 12.49 15.33 12.53
C ASN A 249 11.26 14.94 11.72
N ALA A 250 10.07 15.15 12.31
CA ALA A 250 8.80 15.05 11.61
C ALA A 250 8.78 15.93 10.35
N GLY A 251 8.19 15.41 9.28
CA GLY A 251 8.09 16.09 7.98
C GLY A 251 9.32 15.96 7.08
N GLU A 252 10.37 15.26 7.52
CA GLU A 252 11.48 14.80 6.69
C GLU A 252 11.17 13.41 6.11
N GLN A 253 11.74 13.07 4.96
CA GLN A 253 11.84 11.69 4.46
C GLN A 253 13.31 11.37 4.31
N LEU A 254 13.78 10.25 4.86
CA LEU A 254 15.17 9.84 4.71
C LEU A 254 15.26 8.60 3.82
N ILE A 255 16.17 8.63 2.86
CA ILE A 255 16.45 7.55 1.92
C ILE A 255 17.95 7.27 1.99
N ALA A 256 18.36 6.23 2.71
CA ALA A 256 19.76 5.82 2.73
C ALA A 256 20.01 4.76 1.66
N CYS A 257 20.84 5.12 0.67
CA CYS A 257 21.16 4.29 -0.48
C CYS A 257 22.49 3.55 -0.23
N HIS A 258 22.44 2.22 -0.15
CA HIS A 258 23.60 1.34 -0.01
C HIS A 258 23.69 0.36 -1.18
N ASP A 259 24.77 -0.40 -1.26
CA ASP A 259 24.93 -1.39 -2.32
C ASP A 259 24.01 -2.59 -2.05
N ASP A 260 23.09 -2.83 -3.00
CA ASP A 260 22.03 -3.83 -2.95
C ASP A 260 21.08 -3.72 -1.71
N THR A 261 21.13 -2.57 -1.01
CA THR A 261 20.34 -2.30 0.20
C THR A 261 19.85 -0.85 0.21
N ALA A 262 18.63 -0.61 0.68
CA ALA A 262 18.09 0.73 0.91
C ALA A 262 17.37 0.80 2.26
N ILE A 263 17.44 1.95 2.93
CA ILE A 263 16.70 2.20 4.17
C ILE A 263 15.81 3.41 3.92
N LEU A 264 14.51 3.24 4.05
CA LEU A 264 13.52 4.30 3.96
C LEU A 264 13.05 4.63 5.37
N VAL A 265 13.00 5.92 5.72
CA VAL A 265 12.60 6.39 7.05
C VAL A 265 11.58 7.52 6.91
N PHE A 266 10.49 7.38 7.64
CA PHE A 266 9.33 8.27 7.65
C PHE A 266 9.00 8.64 9.10
N PRO A 267 9.51 9.77 9.58
CA PRO A 267 9.21 10.28 10.91
C PRO A 267 7.79 10.86 10.95
N GLU A 268 7.00 10.45 11.94
CA GLU A 268 5.59 10.79 12.09
C GLU A 268 5.37 11.84 13.19
N LYS A 269 4.17 12.44 13.28
CA LYS A 269 3.84 13.50 14.25
C LYS A 269 3.81 13.01 15.71
N ASN A 270 3.51 11.73 15.94
CA ASN A 270 3.28 11.17 17.28
C ASN A 270 4.54 10.54 17.87
N ASP A 271 5.70 11.16 17.65
CA ASP A 271 6.96 10.66 18.20
C ASP A 271 7.23 9.19 17.82
N CYS A 272 6.88 8.82 16.58
CA CYS A 272 7.15 7.50 16.02
C CYS A 272 7.90 7.65 14.69
N ILE A 273 8.78 6.69 14.40
CA ILE A 273 9.55 6.66 13.17
C ILE A 273 9.25 5.35 12.45
N GLY A 274 8.51 5.43 11.36
CA GLY A 274 8.36 4.30 10.45
C GLY A 274 9.61 4.10 9.63
N TRP A 275 10.02 2.85 9.45
CA TRP A 275 11.17 2.54 8.60
C TRP A 275 11.00 1.22 7.85
N ALA A 276 11.69 1.13 6.72
CA ALA A 276 11.78 -0.07 5.89
C ALA A 276 13.22 -0.28 5.44
N LEU A 277 13.78 -1.45 5.78
CA LEU A 277 15.04 -1.98 5.29
C LEU A 277 14.74 -2.89 4.09
N ILE A 278 15.19 -2.48 2.91
CA ILE A 278 14.98 -3.19 1.65
C ILE A 278 16.30 -3.79 1.22
N GLN A 279 16.35 -5.11 1.02
CA GLN A 279 17.58 -5.84 0.70
C GLN A 279 17.36 -6.75 -0.49
N LYS A 280 18.31 -6.74 -1.41
CA LYS A 280 18.31 -7.66 -2.55
C LYS A 280 18.53 -9.09 -2.07
N LEU A 281 17.82 -10.02 -2.67
CA LEU A 281 17.97 -11.44 -2.42
C LEU A 281 19.14 -11.99 -3.24
N ASP A 282 19.87 -12.96 -2.68
CA ASP A 282 20.92 -13.70 -3.39
C ASP A 282 20.39 -14.38 -4.66
N LYS A 283 19.13 -14.85 -4.59
CA LYS A 283 18.42 -15.48 -5.70
C LYS A 283 16.98 -14.98 -5.75
N PRO A 284 16.47 -14.62 -6.94
CA PRO A 284 15.07 -14.29 -7.10
C PRO A 284 14.16 -15.45 -6.71
N CYS A 285 13.06 -15.15 -6.03
CA CYS A 285 11.98 -16.09 -5.75
C CYS A 285 10.91 -15.97 -6.86
N ILE A 286 10.24 -17.07 -7.19
CA ILE A 286 9.23 -17.12 -8.25
C ILE A 286 7.88 -17.51 -7.65
N TYR A 287 6.84 -16.76 -7.99
CA TYR A 287 5.49 -17.00 -7.49
C TYR A 287 4.95 -18.34 -8.05
N PRO A 288 4.18 -19.12 -7.29
CA PRO A 288 3.61 -18.84 -5.96
C PRO A 288 4.52 -19.18 -4.77
N ASN A 289 5.74 -19.68 -5.02
CA ASN A 289 6.64 -20.17 -3.98
C ASN A 289 7.43 -19.02 -3.33
N MET A 290 6.74 -18.21 -2.52
CA MET A 290 7.33 -17.10 -1.78
C MET A 290 7.71 -17.52 -0.36
N PRO A 291 8.99 -17.37 0.04
CA PRO A 291 9.42 -17.76 1.36
C PRO A 291 8.84 -16.81 2.42
N ARG A 292 8.41 -17.38 3.54
CA ARG A 292 8.16 -16.62 4.77
C ARG A 292 9.42 -16.63 5.61
N PHE A 293 9.89 -15.43 5.99
CA PHE A 293 11.02 -15.31 6.87
C PHE A 293 10.62 -15.69 8.30
N SER A 294 11.43 -16.56 8.90
CA SER A 294 11.34 -16.82 10.34
C SER A 294 11.82 -15.61 11.15
N PRO A 295 11.37 -15.42 12.40
CA PRO A 295 11.86 -14.34 13.26
C PRO A 295 13.38 -14.30 13.39
N LYS A 296 14.05 -15.46 13.38
CA LYS A 296 15.51 -15.56 13.42
C LYS A 296 16.16 -14.98 12.15
N GLN A 297 15.59 -15.24 10.97
CA GLN A 297 16.07 -14.65 9.72
C GLN A 297 15.86 -13.14 9.70
N THR A 298 14.69 -12.67 10.13
CA THR A 298 14.39 -11.23 10.26
C THR A 298 15.42 -10.54 11.14
N ILE A 299 15.77 -11.14 12.29
CA ILE A 299 16.78 -10.60 13.20
C ILE A 299 18.17 -10.56 12.54
N ALA A 300 18.58 -11.62 11.86
CA ALA A 300 19.87 -11.68 11.18
C ALA A 300 20.00 -10.60 10.08
N MET A 301 18.93 -10.37 9.30
CA MET A 301 18.89 -9.31 8.29
C MET A 301 19.12 -7.93 8.90
N GLY A 302 18.43 -7.63 10.02
CA GLY A 302 18.58 -6.35 10.71
C GLY A 302 19.96 -6.17 11.36
N GLN A 303 20.50 -7.21 11.97
CA GLN A 303 21.84 -7.20 12.56
C GLN A 303 22.93 -6.97 11.50
N ALA A 304 22.81 -7.60 10.33
CA ALA A 304 23.75 -7.40 9.23
C ALA A 304 23.72 -5.96 8.69
N ALA A 305 22.59 -5.27 8.81
CA ALA A 305 22.44 -3.88 8.40
C ALA A 305 22.78 -2.86 9.50
N ALA A 306 23.08 -3.29 10.74
CA ALA A 306 23.16 -2.41 11.91
C ALA A 306 24.13 -1.23 11.74
N ASP A 307 25.28 -1.47 11.11
CA ASP A 307 26.31 -0.45 10.91
C ASP A 307 26.02 0.48 9.73
N LEU A 308 25.00 0.24 8.93
CA LEU A 308 24.71 1.07 7.76
C LEU A 308 24.32 2.50 8.18
N PRO A 309 25.02 3.53 7.65
CA PRO A 309 24.63 4.92 7.87
C PRO A 309 23.23 5.20 7.33
N VAL A 310 22.41 5.92 8.09
CA VAL A 310 21.08 6.37 7.67
C VAL A 310 21.14 7.85 7.31
N TYR A 311 21.45 8.68 8.30
CA TYR A 311 21.48 10.13 8.14
C TYR A 311 22.31 10.76 9.27
N ARG A 312 23.21 11.70 8.91
CA ARG A 312 24.16 12.32 9.85
C ARG A 312 24.96 11.25 10.63
N LYS A 313 24.84 11.22 11.96
CA LYS A 313 25.52 10.25 12.83
C LYS A 313 24.70 8.99 13.12
N ILE A 314 23.46 8.93 12.61
CA ILE A 314 22.49 7.87 12.92
C ILE A 314 22.74 6.68 11.99
N ARG A 315 22.74 5.49 12.58
CA ARG A 315 22.88 4.22 11.88
C ARG A 315 21.59 3.41 11.98
N PHE A 316 21.48 2.39 11.15
CA PHE A 316 20.31 1.51 11.18
C PHE A 316 20.15 0.78 12.51
N GLY A 317 21.26 0.45 13.18
CA GLY A 317 21.25 -0.16 14.51
C GLY A 317 20.48 0.66 15.55
N ASP A 318 20.47 1.99 15.43
CA ASP A 318 19.74 2.90 16.33
C ASP A 318 18.22 2.75 16.15
N LEU A 319 17.76 2.71 14.89
CA LEU A 319 16.36 2.42 14.54
C LEU A 319 15.97 1.02 15.01
N TRP A 320 16.84 0.05 14.73
CA TRP A 320 16.63 -1.34 15.07
C TRP A 320 16.44 -1.53 16.58
N ALA A 321 17.33 -0.98 17.41
CA ALA A 321 17.27 -1.11 18.86
C ALA A 321 15.99 -0.50 19.48
N ARG A 322 15.43 0.53 18.85
CA ARG A 322 14.25 1.28 19.30
C ARG A 322 12.92 0.77 18.76
N THR A 323 12.93 -0.36 18.06
CA THR A 323 11.73 -0.95 17.46
C THR A 323 11.26 -2.14 18.31
N ALA A 324 10.00 -2.13 18.76
CA ALA A 324 9.46 -3.25 19.53
C ALA A 324 9.08 -4.43 18.60
N THR A 325 8.28 -4.15 17.58
CA THR A 325 7.73 -5.14 16.65
C THR A 325 8.28 -4.92 15.25
N ARG A 326 8.67 -6.02 14.60
CA ARG A 326 9.26 -6.02 13.26
C ARG A 326 8.59 -7.09 12.42
N GLN A 327 8.33 -6.77 11.17
CA GLN A 327 7.79 -7.72 10.21
C GLN A 327 8.71 -7.78 9.00
N SER A 328 8.67 -8.91 8.30
CA SER A 328 9.47 -9.09 7.10
C SER A 328 8.71 -9.86 6.05
N THR A 329 8.88 -9.43 4.80
CA THR A 329 8.26 -10.03 3.64
C THR A 329 9.22 -10.01 2.46
N VAL A 330 9.01 -10.89 1.49
CA VAL A 330 9.56 -10.66 0.15
C VAL A 330 8.75 -9.57 -0.55
N LEU A 331 9.34 -8.91 -1.53
CA LEU A 331 8.68 -7.89 -2.34
C LEU A 331 8.38 -8.47 -3.71
N GLU A 332 7.16 -8.95 -3.91
CA GLU A 332 6.72 -9.46 -5.19
C GLU A 332 6.54 -8.33 -6.20
N GLU A 333 7.11 -8.53 -7.37
CA GLU A 333 7.11 -7.65 -8.51
C GLU A 333 6.56 -8.41 -9.71
N GLY A 334 5.52 -7.85 -10.34
CA GLY A 334 5.02 -8.30 -11.61
C GLY A 334 3.60 -7.82 -11.84
N LEU A 335 3.22 -7.76 -13.12
CA LEU A 335 1.88 -7.41 -13.56
C LEU A 335 1.23 -8.63 -14.22
N LEU A 336 0.23 -9.20 -13.55
CA LEU A 336 -0.57 -10.30 -14.09
C LEU A 336 -1.47 -9.77 -15.22
N GLN A 337 -1.83 -10.62 -16.18
CA GLN A 337 -2.58 -10.21 -17.38
C GLN A 337 -4.08 -10.53 -17.27
N THR A 338 -4.43 -11.59 -16.56
CA THR A 338 -5.80 -12.09 -16.39
C THR A 338 -6.33 -11.65 -15.04
N TRP A 339 -7.08 -10.55 -15.06
CA TRP A 339 -7.64 -9.92 -13.86
C TRP A 339 -9.11 -10.21 -13.64
N HIS A 340 -9.81 -10.76 -14.64
CA HIS A 340 -11.21 -11.11 -14.52
C HIS A 340 -11.51 -12.37 -15.34
N HIS A 341 -12.57 -13.07 -14.97
CA HIS A 341 -13.16 -14.14 -15.75
C HIS A 341 -14.63 -14.30 -15.37
N GLY A 342 -15.52 -14.25 -16.37
CA GLY A 342 -16.97 -14.27 -16.15
C GLY A 342 -17.41 -13.13 -15.23
N ARG A 343 -17.85 -13.47 -14.02
CA ARG A 343 -18.34 -12.54 -12.99
C ARG A 343 -17.32 -12.21 -11.89
N ILE A 344 -16.10 -12.73 -12.00
CA ILE A 344 -15.05 -12.54 -11.00
C ILE A 344 -14.05 -11.54 -11.54
N VAL A 345 -13.62 -10.59 -10.69
CA VAL A 345 -12.59 -9.60 -10.99
C VAL A 345 -11.67 -9.43 -9.80
N CYS A 346 -10.39 -9.17 -10.03
CA CYS A 346 -9.40 -8.86 -9.00
C CYS A 346 -9.07 -7.35 -9.00
N VAL A 347 -8.73 -6.83 -7.83
CA VAL A 347 -8.29 -5.45 -7.62
C VAL A 347 -7.13 -5.41 -6.65
N GLY A 348 -6.21 -4.46 -6.89
CA GLY A 348 -4.95 -4.37 -6.18
C GLY A 348 -3.86 -5.20 -6.86
N ASP A 349 -2.63 -4.72 -6.72
CA ASP A 349 -1.46 -5.25 -7.39
C ASP A 349 -0.27 -5.29 -6.45
N SER A 350 0.75 -6.08 -6.80
CA SER A 350 2.00 -6.14 -6.03
C SER A 350 3.06 -5.21 -6.61
N MET A 351 3.68 -4.43 -5.74
CA MET A 351 4.73 -3.47 -6.10
C MET A 351 5.62 -3.20 -4.89
N THR A 352 6.89 -2.88 -5.17
CA THR A 352 7.83 -2.45 -4.13
C THR A 352 7.40 -1.14 -3.46
N PRO A 353 7.77 -0.92 -2.19
CA PRO A 353 7.30 0.22 -1.42
C PRO A 353 8.04 1.54 -1.72
N ASN A 354 9.11 1.51 -2.54
CA ASN A 354 10.07 2.61 -2.68
C ASN A 354 9.49 3.96 -3.10
N ILE A 355 8.39 3.95 -3.87
CA ILE A 355 7.69 5.17 -4.32
C ILE A 355 6.32 5.34 -3.64
N ALA A 356 6.04 4.54 -2.60
CA ALA A 356 4.78 4.52 -1.86
C ALA A 356 3.51 4.34 -2.72
N GLN A 357 3.61 3.75 -3.91
CA GLN A 357 2.46 3.67 -4.81
C GLN A 357 1.50 2.52 -4.50
N GLY A 358 1.91 1.46 -3.78
CA GLY A 358 1.08 0.24 -3.64
C GLY A 358 -0.33 0.51 -3.11
N ALA A 359 -0.44 1.24 -1.99
CA ALA A 359 -1.74 1.63 -1.43
C ALA A 359 -2.49 2.61 -2.34
N ASN A 360 -1.79 3.59 -2.92
CA ASN A 360 -2.40 4.60 -3.79
C ASN A 360 -2.99 4.00 -5.07
N THR A 361 -2.29 3.07 -5.71
CA THR A 361 -2.79 2.32 -6.88
C THR A 361 -3.91 1.35 -6.50
N GLY A 362 -3.89 0.79 -5.29
CA GLY A 362 -5.01 0.01 -4.77
C GLY A 362 -6.29 0.84 -4.64
N ILE A 363 -6.18 2.06 -4.10
CA ILE A 363 -7.30 3.03 -4.01
C ILE A 363 -7.78 3.44 -5.40
N GLU A 364 -6.87 3.70 -6.34
CA GLU A 364 -7.21 3.97 -7.74
C GLU A 364 -7.98 2.81 -8.40
N GLY A 365 -7.50 1.57 -8.21
CA GLY A 365 -8.15 0.37 -8.74
C GLY A 365 -9.55 0.19 -8.18
N ALA A 366 -9.72 0.40 -6.88
CA ALA A 366 -11.03 0.37 -6.23
C ALA A 366 -11.99 1.41 -6.80
N ALA A 367 -11.53 2.66 -7.01
CA ALA A 367 -12.35 3.71 -7.61
C ALA A 367 -12.73 3.40 -9.07
N ALA A 368 -11.77 2.95 -9.87
CA ALA A 368 -12.01 2.57 -11.26
C ALA A 368 -13.00 1.39 -11.37
N LEU A 369 -12.87 0.39 -10.49
CA LEU A 369 -13.79 -0.73 -10.43
C LEU A 369 -15.18 -0.30 -9.97
N ALA A 370 -15.29 0.59 -8.98
CA ALA A 370 -16.57 1.11 -8.50
C ALA A 370 -17.37 1.80 -9.63
N ASN A 371 -16.70 2.55 -10.51
CA ASN A 371 -17.33 3.15 -11.69
C ASN A 371 -17.94 2.09 -12.63
N VAL A 372 -17.25 0.96 -12.80
CA VAL A 372 -17.73 -0.16 -13.63
C VAL A 372 -18.87 -0.91 -12.97
N LEU A 373 -18.76 -1.19 -11.67
CA LEU A 373 -19.83 -1.83 -10.90
C LEU A 373 -21.11 -1.01 -10.95
N LEU A 374 -21.03 0.33 -10.97
CA LEU A 374 -22.21 1.21 -11.07
C LEU A 374 -22.93 1.09 -12.40
N ARG A 375 -22.19 0.79 -13.47
CA ARG A 375 -22.78 0.54 -14.78
C ARG A 375 -23.46 -0.83 -14.79
N ILE A 376 -22.82 -1.84 -14.18
CA ILE A 376 -23.41 -3.18 -14.01
C ILE A 376 -24.70 -3.12 -13.18
N GLY A 377 -24.69 -2.43 -12.04
CA GLY A 377 -25.86 -2.32 -11.15
C GLY A 377 -27.05 -1.55 -11.74
N ARG A 378 -26.90 -0.92 -12.91
CA ARG A 378 -28.02 -0.31 -13.66
C ARG A 378 -28.70 -1.31 -14.60
N ILE A 379 -28.10 -2.46 -14.85
CA ILE A 379 -28.64 -3.53 -15.68
C ILE A 379 -29.48 -4.43 -14.77
N PRO A 380 -30.79 -4.57 -14.99
CA PRO A 380 -31.61 -5.49 -14.21
C PRO A 380 -31.20 -6.94 -14.47
N ASN A 381 -30.85 -7.69 -13.42
CA ASN A 381 -30.42 -9.10 -13.49
C ASN A 381 -29.31 -9.32 -14.56
N PRO A 382 -28.15 -8.67 -14.40
CA PRO A 382 -27.12 -8.63 -15.44
C PRO A 382 -26.63 -10.03 -15.76
N SER A 383 -26.61 -10.39 -17.05
CA SER A 383 -26.04 -11.65 -17.52
C SER A 383 -24.50 -11.59 -17.52
N GLU A 384 -23.85 -12.76 -17.57
CA GLU A 384 -22.38 -12.80 -17.65
C GLU A 384 -21.85 -12.16 -18.93
N ALA A 385 -22.58 -12.31 -20.05
CA ALA A 385 -22.23 -11.71 -21.34
C ALA A 385 -22.29 -10.17 -21.33
N GLU A 386 -23.06 -9.57 -20.41
CA GLU A 386 -23.11 -8.13 -20.20
C GLU A 386 -22.05 -7.63 -19.22
N ILE A 387 -21.70 -8.45 -18.21
CA ILE A 387 -20.71 -8.11 -17.18
C ILE A 387 -19.29 -8.21 -17.71
N ALA A 388 -18.94 -9.32 -18.36
CA ALA A 388 -17.56 -9.63 -18.74
C ALA A 388 -16.90 -8.53 -19.61
N PRO A 389 -17.57 -7.93 -20.62
CA PRO A 389 -16.98 -6.83 -21.40
C PRO A 389 -16.70 -5.57 -20.58
N LEU A 390 -17.52 -5.28 -19.57
CA LEU A 390 -17.34 -4.14 -18.68
C LEU A 390 -16.14 -4.35 -17.76
N LEU A 391 -15.98 -5.56 -17.22
CA LEU A 391 -14.81 -5.95 -16.41
C LEU A 391 -13.52 -5.99 -17.25
N GLN A 392 -13.60 -6.46 -18.49
CA GLN A 392 -12.49 -6.42 -19.45
C GLN A 392 -12.01 -4.99 -19.69
N THR A 393 -12.93 -4.06 -19.91
CA THR A 393 -12.58 -2.65 -20.09
C THR A 393 -11.85 -2.08 -18.86
N TYR A 394 -12.32 -2.40 -17.66
CA TYR A 394 -11.62 -2.03 -16.42
C TYR A 394 -10.20 -2.61 -16.38
N ALA A 395 -10.05 -3.91 -16.64
CA ALA A 395 -8.76 -4.60 -16.58
C ALA A 395 -7.76 -3.96 -17.56
N GLU A 396 -8.14 -3.77 -18.83
CA GLU A 396 -7.27 -3.18 -19.85
C GLU A 396 -6.83 -1.76 -19.51
N CYS A 397 -7.78 -0.91 -19.10
CA CYS A 397 -7.48 0.48 -18.73
C CYS A 397 -6.54 0.54 -17.51
N HIS A 398 -6.83 -0.23 -16.47
CA HIS A 398 -6.05 -0.17 -15.24
C HIS A 398 -4.67 -0.83 -15.39
N GLN A 399 -4.57 -1.97 -16.07
CA GLN A 399 -3.29 -2.62 -16.38
C GLN A 399 -2.36 -1.72 -17.21
N ASN A 400 -2.89 -1.03 -18.22
CA ASN A 400 -2.08 -0.12 -19.03
C ASN A 400 -1.47 1.01 -18.18
N ARG A 401 -2.23 1.50 -17.21
CA ARG A 401 -1.75 2.50 -16.24
C ARG A 401 -0.71 1.91 -15.29
N LEU A 402 -0.99 0.76 -14.68
CA LEU A 402 -0.09 0.14 -13.72
C LEU A 402 1.22 -0.33 -14.35
N ARG A 403 1.25 -0.68 -15.64
CA ARG A 403 2.48 -1.02 -16.36
C ARG A 403 3.53 0.09 -16.25
N HIS A 404 3.13 1.35 -16.41
CA HIS A 404 4.04 2.49 -16.28
C HIS A 404 4.48 2.69 -14.83
N ILE A 405 3.56 2.64 -13.87
CA ILE A 405 3.87 2.84 -12.45
C ILE A 405 4.79 1.72 -11.93
N HIS A 406 4.57 0.48 -12.38
CA HIS A 406 5.40 -0.66 -12.05
C HIS A 406 6.83 -0.51 -12.59
N ALA A 407 6.99 -0.04 -13.84
CA ALA A 407 8.31 0.24 -14.40
C ALA A 407 9.05 1.32 -13.59
N ILE A 408 8.35 2.36 -13.14
CA ILE A 408 8.91 3.41 -12.29
C ILE A 408 9.33 2.85 -10.92
N SER A 409 8.45 2.06 -10.26
CA SER A 409 8.76 1.47 -8.96
C SER A 409 9.93 0.49 -9.04
N HIS A 410 9.96 -0.32 -10.09
CA HIS A 410 11.08 -1.23 -10.38
C HIS A 410 12.38 -0.43 -10.50
N ALA A 411 12.42 0.61 -11.34
CA ALA A 411 13.60 1.46 -11.50
C ALA A 411 14.02 2.17 -10.21
N ALA A 412 13.06 2.73 -9.45
CA ALA A 412 13.31 3.42 -8.19
C ALA A 412 13.92 2.47 -7.13
N THR A 413 13.45 1.22 -7.07
CA THR A 413 14.00 0.22 -6.15
C THR A 413 15.48 -0.02 -6.43
N ARG A 414 15.84 -0.30 -7.70
CA ARG A 414 17.24 -0.52 -8.10
C ARG A 414 18.09 0.74 -7.95
N GLY A 415 17.49 1.91 -8.13
CA GLY A 415 18.14 3.21 -7.90
C GLY A 415 18.51 3.41 -6.43
N HIS A 416 17.54 3.26 -5.52
CA HIS A 416 17.75 3.41 -4.07
C HIS A 416 18.70 2.33 -3.52
N THR A 417 18.63 1.09 -4.03
CA THR A 417 19.54 0.02 -3.63
C THR A 417 20.85 0.03 -4.40
N ARG A 418 21.10 1.03 -5.25
CA ARG A 418 22.34 1.16 -6.05
C ARG A 418 22.74 -0.16 -6.74
N SER A 419 21.75 -0.93 -7.19
CA SER A 419 21.94 -2.28 -7.71
C SER A 419 22.51 -2.21 -9.12
N GLY A 420 23.84 -2.30 -9.23
CA GLY A 420 24.59 -2.24 -10.49
C GLY A 420 25.42 -0.97 -10.62
N TRP A 421 26.47 -1.03 -11.46
CA TRP A 421 27.43 0.08 -11.61
C TRP A 421 26.77 1.35 -12.17
N PHE A 422 25.79 1.19 -13.07
CA PHE A 422 25.07 2.32 -13.65
C PHE A 422 24.23 3.04 -12.58
N GLN A 423 23.51 2.30 -11.74
CA GLN A 423 22.71 2.86 -10.64
C GLN A 423 23.61 3.57 -9.61
N LYS A 424 24.79 3.00 -9.31
CA LYS A 424 25.80 3.63 -8.45
C LYS A 424 26.26 4.98 -8.99
N LEU A 425 26.54 5.06 -10.30
CA LEU A 425 26.98 6.28 -10.98
C LEU A 425 25.84 7.30 -11.10
N ALA A 426 24.70 6.88 -11.68
CA ALA A 426 23.58 7.74 -11.97
C ALA A 426 22.95 8.32 -10.69
N GLY A 427 22.71 7.48 -9.68
CA GLY A 427 22.12 7.92 -8.41
C GLY A 427 23.00 8.92 -7.66
N ARG A 428 24.33 8.74 -7.70
CA ARG A 428 25.28 9.60 -6.96
C ARG A 428 25.66 10.88 -7.69
N TYR A 429 25.72 10.88 -9.03
CA TYR A 429 26.31 11.98 -9.80
C TYR A 429 25.38 12.63 -10.82
N ILE A 430 24.34 11.92 -11.30
CA ILE A 430 23.41 12.46 -12.31
C ILE A 430 22.14 12.99 -11.63
N TYR A 431 21.56 12.17 -10.77
CA TYR A 431 20.30 12.47 -10.10
C TYR A 431 20.37 13.76 -9.24
N PRO A 432 21.41 13.99 -8.40
CA PRO A 432 21.48 15.19 -7.56
C PRO A 432 21.64 16.50 -8.34
N VAL A 433 22.07 16.43 -9.61
CA VAL A 433 22.28 17.61 -10.47
C VAL A 433 21.20 17.76 -11.52
N THR A 434 20.14 16.94 -11.48
CA THR A 434 18.99 17.04 -12.38
C THR A 434 17.81 17.61 -11.60
N PRO A 435 17.57 18.93 -11.64
CA PRO A 435 16.46 19.56 -10.93
C PRO A 435 15.13 18.92 -11.33
N ASN A 436 14.21 18.77 -10.37
CA ASN A 436 12.84 18.30 -10.58
C ASN A 436 12.69 16.90 -11.20
N ALA A 437 13.75 16.09 -11.29
CA ALA A 437 13.67 14.76 -11.91
C ALA A 437 12.61 13.87 -11.24
N VAL A 438 12.57 13.82 -9.89
CA VAL A 438 11.54 13.06 -9.16
C VAL A 438 10.18 13.70 -9.25
N LEU A 439 10.12 15.02 -9.18
CA LEU A 439 8.85 15.72 -9.29
C LEU A 439 8.19 15.47 -10.65
N GLY A 440 8.97 15.45 -11.74
CA GLY A 440 8.50 15.09 -13.08
C GLY A 440 8.03 13.64 -13.15
N LEU A 441 8.85 12.72 -12.66
CA LEU A 441 8.56 11.28 -12.62
C LEU A 441 7.27 10.96 -11.85
N LEU A 442 7.14 11.47 -10.62
CA LEU A 442 5.97 11.27 -9.77
C LEU A 442 4.76 12.07 -10.29
N GLY A 443 4.98 13.26 -10.86
CA GLY A 443 3.93 14.04 -11.50
C GLY A 443 3.21 13.29 -12.61
N GLY A 444 3.96 12.55 -13.44
CA GLY A 444 3.40 11.67 -14.47
C GLY A 444 2.56 10.51 -13.94
N ILE A 445 2.84 10.05 -12.71
CA ILE A 445 1.98 9.07 -12.03
C ILE A 445 0.66 9.73 -11.65
N PHE A 446 0.68 10.95 -11.12
CA PHE A 446 -0.52 11.60 -10.62
C PHE A 446 -1.45 12.09 -11.75
N GLU A 447 -0.88 12.36 -12.91
CA GLU A 447 -1.60 12.72 -14.12
C GLU A 447 -2.50 11.56 -14.59
N GLY A 448 -3.74 11.87 -14.95
CA GLY A 448 -4.68 10.89 -15.50
C GLY A 448 -5.08 9.77 -14.53
N ALA A 449 -4.83 9.92 -13.22
CA ALA A 449 -5.28 8.95 -12.23
C ALA A 449 -6.82 8.85 -12.23
N PRO A 450 -7.39 7.62 -12.22
CA PRO A 450 -8.82 7.44 -12.16
C PRO A 450 -9.38 8.05 -10.87
N CYS A 451 -10.64 8.42 -10.92
CA CYS A 451 -11.40 8.97 -9.79
C CYS A 451 -12.82 8.41 -9.84
N LEU A 452 -13.62 8.66 -8.81
CA LEU A 452 -15.04 8.32 -8.82
C LEU A 452 -15.76 9.24 -9.81
N GLU A 453 -16.32 8.71 -10.90
CA GLU A 453 -16.93 9.50 -11.99
C GLU A 453 -18.24 10.18 -11.56
N TYR A 454 -18.86 9.66 -10.50
CA TYR A 454 -20.18 10.08 -10.00
C TYR A 454 -20.08 11.00 -8.78
N VAL A 455 -18.86 11.31 -8.32
CA VAL A 455 -18.59 12.26 -7.24
C VAL A 455 -17.76 13.42 -7.81
N PRO A 456 -18.13 14.69 -7.57
CA PRO A 456 -17.34 15.83 -8.02
C PRO A 456 -15.89 15.75 -7.55
N LEU A 457 -14.95 16.24 -8.35
CA LEU A 457 -13.57 16.38 -7.91
C LEU A 457 -13.50 17.44 -6.79
N PRO A 458 -12.73 17.20 -5.72
CA PRO A 458 -12.57 18.14 -4.63
C PRO A 458 -11.99 19.48 -5.10
N ALA A 459 -12.39 20.59 -4.46
CA ALA A 459 -11.93 21.92 -4.82
C ALA A 459 -10.39 22.06 -4.73
N ARG A 460 -9.76 21.41 -3.74
CA ARG A 460 -8.29 21.35 -3.59
C ARG A 460 -7.56 20.68 -4.76
N CYS A 461 -8.27 19.87 -5.56
CA CYS A 461 -7.72 19.27 -6.77
C CYS A 461 -7.85 20.18 -8.02
N GLN A 462 -8.53 21.34 -7.92
CA GLN A 462 -8.73 22.28 -9.03
C GLN A 462 -7.44 23.07 -9.29
N GLY A 463 -6.67 22.62 -10.28
CA GLY A 463 -5.34 23.14 -10.59
C GLY A 463 -4.48 22.09 -11.28
N GLY A 464 -4.77 20.81 -10.99
CA GLY A 464 -4.29 19.64 -11.72
C GLY A 464 -2.77 19.44 -11.74
N TRP A 465 -2.39 18.23 -12.14
CA TRP A 465 -1.07 17.96 -12.69
C TRP A 465 -1.22 18.15 -14.21
N ASP A 466 -1.04 19.37 -14.73
CA ASP A 466 -1.28 19.72 -16.13
C ASP A 466 -0.16 19.19 -17.05
N LYS A 467 -0.53 18.66 -18.24
CA LYS A 467 0.34 18.03 -19.26
C LYS A 467 1.62 18.81 -19.56
N LYS A 468 1.57 20.13 -19.44
CA LYS A 468 2.68 21.01 -19.78
C LYS A 468 3.89 20.85 -18.85
N THR A 469 3.70 20.56 -17.55
CA THR A 469 4.84 20.46 -16.60
C THR A 469 5.67 19.19 -16.79
N HIS A 470 5.07 18.09 -17.26
CA HIS A 470 5.76 16.81 -17.49
C HIS A 470 6.77 16.87 -18.65
N SER A 471 6.41 17.55 -19.75
CA SER A 471 7.25 17.65 -20.95
C SER A 471 8.55 18.43 -20.70
N TYR A 472 8.53 19.43 -19.81
CA TYR A 472 9.73 20.22 -19.49
C TYR A 472 10.75 19.42 -18.67
N HIS A 473 10.31 18.69 -17.64
CA HIS A 473 11.24 17.95 -16.77
C HIS A 473 11.85 16.71 -17.41
N MET A 474 11.13 16.03 -18.31
CA MET A 474 11.71 14.94 -19.11
C MET A 474 12.72 15.46 -20.15
N ALA A 475 12.47 16.64 -20.73
CA ALA A 475 13.43 17.29 -21.63
C ALA A 475 14.69 17.76 -20.87
N GLU A 476 14.58 18.19 -19.61
CA GLU A 476 15.73 18.51 -18.74
C GLU A 476 16.55 17.27 -18.39
N LEU A 477 15.91 16.14 -18.06
CA LEU A 477 16.59 14.86 -17.81
C LEU A 477 17.34 14.37 -19.06
N VAL A 478 16.67 14.36 -20.21
CA VAL A 478 17.28 13.97 -21.50
C VAL A 478 18.38 14.95 -21.90
N GLY A 479 18.16 16.25 -21.70
CA GLY A 479 19.17 17.30 -21.91
C GLY A 479 20.39 17.11 -21.03
N GLY A 480 20.22 16.80 -19.75
CA GLY A 480 21.31 16.50 -18.82
C GLY A 480 22.11 15.26 -19.23
N ILE A 481 21.43 14.17 -19.62
CA ILE A 481 22.08 12.97 -20.14
C ILE A 481 22.86 13.26 -21.42
N LEU A 482 22.31 14.06 -22.34
CA LEU A 482 22.98 14.47 -23.58
C LEU A 482 24.19 15.36 -23.32
N VAL A 483 24.11 16.30 -22.37
CA VAL A 483 25.23 17.16 -21.98
C VAL A 483 26.35 16.35 -21.34
N ILE A 484 26.03 15.40 -20.46
CA ILE A 484 27.02 14.50 -19.84
C ILE A 484 27.64 13.58 -20.90
N GLY A 485 26.82 13.01 -21.80
CA GLY A 485 27.29 12.20 -22.92
C GLY A 485 28.23 12.97 -23.85
N LEU A 486 27.90 14.22 -24.16
CA LEU A 486 28.73 15.11 -24.98
C LEU A 486 30.05 15.47 -24.26
N ALA A 487 29.99 15.75 -22.96
CA ALA A 487 31.19 16.05 -22.16
C ALA A 487 32.14 14.85 -22.08
N LEU A 488 31.61 13.63 -21.93
CA LEU A 488 32.40 12.38 -21.95
C LEU A 488 33.01 12.12 -23.34
N LEU A 489 32.26 12.37 -24.42
CA LEU A 489 32.78 12.28 -25.78
C LEU A 489 33.92 13.27 -26.02
N VAL A 490 33.75 14.53 -25.61
CA VAL A 490 34.79 15.57 -25.73
C VAL A 490 36.03 15.20 -24.90
N ALA A 491 35.86 14.73 -23.66
CA ALA A 491 36.97 14.28 -22.83
C ALA A 491 37.72 13.08 -23.46
N CYS A 492 37.00 12.10 -23.99
CA CYS A 492 37.60 10.98 -24.73
C CYS A 492 38.39 11.47 -25.95
N CYS A 493 37.83 12.39 -26.75
CA CYS A 493 38.54 12.97 -27.89
C CYS A 493 39.84 13.68 -27.46
N PHE A 494 39.81 14.47 -26.37
CA PHE A 494 40.99 15.15 -25.83
C PHE A 494 42.07 14.18 -25.32
N VAL A 495 41.68 13.08 -24.69
CA VAL A 495 42.62 12.04 -24.23
C VAL A 495 43.24 11.29 -25.41
N THR A 496 42.46 11.03 -26.47
CA THR A 496 42.98 10.37 -27.69
C THR A 496 43.81 11.29 -28.58
N SER A 497 43.66 12.62 -28.46
CA SER A 497 44.39 13.60 -29.27
C SER A 497 45.69 14.11 -28.64
N GLN A 498 46.01 13.69 -27.41
CA GLN A 498 47.30 14.01 -26.78
C GLN A 498 48.42 13.21 -27.48
N PRO A 499 49.44 13.86 -28.07
CA PRO A 499 50.56 13.15 -28.68
C PRO A 499 51.28 12.34 -27.60
N ARG A 500 51.45 11.04 -27.84
CA ARG A 500 52.29 10.18 -27.00
C ARG A 500 53.69 10.81 -26.97
N GLN A 501 54.09 11.39 -25.84
CA GLN A 501 55.49 11.73 -25.63
C GLN A 501 56.26 10.40 -25.55
N MET A 502 57.01 10.12 -26.62
CA MET A 502 58.06 9.11 -26.67
C MET A 502 59.38 9.70 -26.21
#